data_AF-A0A2M6ZTK1-F1
#
_entry.id   AF-A0A2M6ZTK1-F1
#
_cell.length_a   1.000
_cell.length_b   1.000
_cell.length_c   1.000
_cell.angle_alpha   90.00
_cell.angle_beta   90.00
_cell.angle_gamma   90.00
#
_symmetry.space_group_name_H-M   'P 1'
#
loop_
_entity.id
_entity.type
_entity.pdbx_description
1 polymer ?
#
loop_
_entity_poly.entity_id
_entity_poly.type
_entity_poly.pdbx_seq_one_letter_code
_entity_poly.pdbx_strand_id
1 'polypeptide(L)'
;MDPNYDKVEYALSHTHLVRPPEQRLNTFGVTNVHYYLLTEPMDSVNETRIREGRVIAERPKIVTPDYFLNAFEGFGEHAQEQAKALL
;
A
#
# COMPACT_ATOMS: atom_id res chain seq x y z
N MET A 1 -4.20 -17.50 7.74
CA MET A 1 -4.72 -16.35 6.98
C MET A 1 -4.59 -15.12 7.85
N ASP A 2 -4.17 -13.99 7.28
CA ASP A 2 -4.15 -12.70 7.99
C ASP A 2 -5.59 -12.28 8.32
N PRO A 3 -5.95 -12.08 9.61
CA PRO A 3 -7.30 -11.66 10.00
C PRO A 3 -7.74 -10.30 9.42
N ASN A 4 -6.83 -9.54 8.81
CA ASN A 4 -7.17 -8.31 8.10
C ASN A 4 -7.60 -8.53 6.65
N TYR A 5 -7.35 -9.71 6.08
CA TYR A 5 -7.72 -10.01 4.70
C TYR A 5 -9.23 -9.86 4.48
N ASP A 6 -10.03 -10.46 5.36
CA ASP A 6 -11.50 -10.40 5.31
C ASP A 6 -12.03 -8.97 5.42
N LYS A 7 -11.36 -8.11 6.21
CA LYS A 7 -11.74 -6.70 6.36
C LYS A 7 -11.48 -5.89 5.09
N VAL A 8 -10.35 -6.15 4.43
CA VAL A 8 -10.01 -5.50 3.17
C VAL A 8 -10.98 -5.95 2.07
N GLU A 9 -11.27 -7.24 1.98
CA GLU A 9 -12.23 -7.78 1.02
C GLU A 9 -13.64 -7.22 1.24
N TYR A 10 -14.08 -7.13 2.50
CA TYR A 10 -15.33 -6.48 2.87
C TYR A 10 -15.37 -5.01 2.43
N ALA A 11 -14.33 -4.23 2.74
CA ALA A 11 -14.28 -2.82 2.37
C ALA A 11 -14.29 -2.63 0.83
N LEU A 12 -13.57 -3.47 0.10
CA LEU A 12 -13.54 -3.42 -1.37
C LEU A 12 -14.89 -3.75 -1.99
N SER A 13 -15.57 -4.78 -1.51
CA SER A 13 -16.88 -5.20 -2.02
C SER A 13 -18.00 -4.19 -1.73
N HIS A 14 -17.86 -3.37 -0.69
CA HIS A 14 -18.85 -2.37 -0.28
C HIS A 14 -18.49 -0.94 -0.71
N THR A 15 -17.38 -0.73 -1.42
CA THR A 15 -16.97 0.58 -1.95
C THR A 15 -17.26 0.67 -3.44
N HIS A 16 -17.94 1.74 -3.87
CA HIS A 16 -18.22 1.98 -5.29
C HIS A 16 -17.40 3.16 -5.84
N LEU A 17 -16.91 3.03 -7.07
CA LEU A 17 -16.16 4.08 -7.75
C LEU A 17 -17.11 5.07 -8.42
N VAL A 18 -17.21 6.29 -7.88
CA VAL A 18 -18.06 7.37 -8.45
C VAL A 18 -17.36 8.06 -9.62
N ARG A 19 -16.05 8.34 -9.46
CA ARG A 19 -15.23 8.97 -10.49
C ARG A 19 -13.88 8.23 -10.59
N PRO A 20 -13.55 7.65 -11.75
CA PRO A 20 -12.23 7.08 -11.94
C PRO A 20 -11.15 8.19 -12.04
N PRO A 21 -9.89 7.89 -11.69
CA PRO A 21 -8.80 8.82 -11.96
C PRO A 21 -8.65 9.06 -13.47
N GLU A 22 -8.38 10.29 -13.87
CA GLU A 22 -8.17 10.65 -15.28
C GLU A 22 -6.92 10.00 -15.86
N GLN A 23 -5.88 9.84 -15.03
CA GLN A 23 -4.62 9.20 -15.40
C GLN A 23 -4.58 7.75 -14.88
N ARG A 24 -4.13 6.83 -15.74
CA ARG A 24 -3.84 5.43 -15.35
C ARG A 24 -2.60 5.37 -14.45
N LEU A 25 -2.61 4.41 -13.51
CA LEU A 25 -1.47 4.13 -12.64
C LEU A 25 -0.21 3.90 -13.48
N ASN A 26 0.92 4.47 -13.04
CA ASN A 26 2.19 4.37 -13.75
C ASN A 26 2.80 2.98 -13.49
N THR A 27 3.10 2.23 -14.54
CA THR A 27 3.58 0.83 -14.41
C THR A 27 5.05 0.75 -13.97
N PHE A 28 5.88 1.70 -14.41
CA PHE A 28 7.32 1.73 -14.14
C PHE A 28 7.81 3.04 -13.51
N GLY A 29 6.91 3.96 -13.22
CA GLY A 29 7.20 5.21 -12.53
C GLY A 29 6.42 5.32 -11.22
N VAL A 30 6.53 6.48 -10.58
CA VAL A 30 5.74 6.77 -9.39
C VAL A 30 4.29 6.99 -9.80
N THR A 31 3.39 6.30 -9.12
CA THR A 31 1.97 6.56 -9.15
C THR A 31 1.62 7.49 -8.01
N ASN A 32 0.91 8.58 -8.31
CA ASN A 32 0.43 9.52 -7.30
C ASN A 32 -1.04 9.85 -7.62
N VAL A 33 -1.95 9.26 -6.85
CA VAL A 33 -3.40 9.40 -7.07
C VAL A 33 -3.98 10.24 -5.94
N HIS A 34 -4.52 11.40 -6.30
CA HIS A 34 -5.38 12.17 -5.42
C HIS A 34 -6.81 11.63 -5.48
N TYR A 35 -7.42 11.40 -4.33
CA TYR A 35 -8.78 10.84 -4.26
C TYR A 35 -9.62 11.53 -3.19
N TYR A 36 -10.92 11.43 -3.37
CA TYR A 36 -11.92 11.78 -2.37
C TYR A 36 -12.65 10.52 -1.93
N LEU A 37 -12.86 10.37 -0.62
CA LEU A 37 -13.68 9.32 -0.04
C LEU A 37 -14.93 9.97 0.55
N LEU A 38 -16.09 9.50 0.09
CA LEU A 38 -17.40 9.95 0.55
C LEU A 38 -17.99 8.86 1.43
N THR A 39 -18.44 9.20 2.62
CA THR A 39 -19.07 8.26 3.56
C THR A 39 -20.25 8.91 4.26
N GLU A 40 -21.34 8.18 4.42
CA GLU A 40 -22.39 8.55 5.38
C GLU A 40 -21.96 8.13 6.79
N PRO A 41 -21.98 9.05 7.77
CA PRO A 41 -21.62 8.74 9.14
C PRO A 41 -22.74 7.94 9.84
N MET A 42 -22.37 6.95 10.66
CA MET A 42 -23.36 6.08 11.33
C MET A 42 -24.20 6.83 12.38
N ASP A 43 -23.71 7.96 12.86
CA ASP A 43 -24.31 8.81 13.89
C ASP A 43 -25.20 9.93 13.32
N SER A 44 -25.28 10.10 11.99
CA SER A 44 -26.05 11.19 11.39
C SER A 44 -26.60 10.80 10.01
N VAL A 45 -27.91 10.93 9.85
CA VAL A 45 -28.61 10.63 8.59
C VAL A 45 -28.63 11.87 7.69
N ASN A 46 -28.50 11.68 6.37
CA ASN A 46 -28.44 12.76 5.37
C ASN A 46 -27.21 13.67 5.49
N GLU A 47 -26.17 13.24 6.20
CA GLU A 47 -24.88 13.90 6.20
C GLU A 47 -23.88 13.11 5.36
N THR A 48 -22.96 13.81 4.68
CA THR A 48 -21.87 13.16 3.94
C THR A 48 -20.56 13.73 4.42
N ARG A 49 -19.70 12.86 4.96
CA ARG A 49 -18.31 13.22 5.28
C ARG A 49 -17.46 12.99 4.05
N ILE A 50 -16.77 14.05 3.63
CA ILE A 50 -15.79 14.02 2.54
C ILE A 50 -14.41 14.01 3.17
N ARG A 51 -13.58 13.04 2.78
CA ARG A 51 -12.16 12.96 3.13
C ARG A 51 -11.34 13.06 1.86
N GLU A 52 -10.25 13.80 1.91
CA GLU A 52 -9.27 13.84 0.83
C GLU A 52 -8.03 13.05 1.22
N GLY A 53 -7.38 12.46 0.22
CA GLY A 53 -6.19 11.66 0.44
C GLY A 53 -5.36 11.53 -0.82
N ARG A 54 -4.15 11.02 -0.63
CA ARG A 54 -3.21 10.76 -1.71
C ARG A 54 -2.61 9.37 -1.52
N VAL A 55 -2.70 8.54 -2.56
CA VAL A 55 -1.99 7.26 -2.63
C VAL A 55 -0.74 7.47 -3.47
N ILE A 56 0.43 7.24 -2.89
CA ILE A 56 1.71 7.27 -3.59
C ILE A 56 2.23 5.84 -3.63
N ALA A 57 2.36 5.28 -4.83
CA ALA A 57 3.10 4.04 -5.03
C ALA A 57 4.40 4.38 -5.76
N GLU A 58 5.51 4.14 -5.08
CA GLU A 58 6.85 4.34 -5.61
C GLU A 58 7.14 3.39 -6.78
N ARG A 59 8.15 3.73 -7.57
CA ARG A 59 8.61 2.85 -8.65
C ARG A 59 8.99 1.47 -8.07
N PRO A 60 8.44 0.36 -8.59
CA PRO A 60 8.80 -0.97 -8.13
C PRO A 60 10.30 -1.19 -8.33
N LYS A 61 10.97 -1.68 -7.28
CA LYS A 61 12.40 -2.01 -7.29
C LYS A 61 12.55 -3.52 -7.25
N ILE A 62 13.47 -4.05 -8.07
CA ILE A 62 13.87 -5.45 -7.99
C ILE A 62 14.83 -5.56 -6.80
N VAL A 63 14.46 -6.38 -5.82
CA VAL A 63 15.36 -6.75 -4.73
C VAL A 63 16.17 -7.95 -5.19
N THR A 64 17.48 -7.79 -5.31
CA THR A 64 18.40 -8.88 -5.61
C THR A 64 18.90 -9.51 -4.31
N PRO A 65 19.35 -10.78 -4.33
CA PRO A 65 20.03 -11.39 -3.19
C PRO A 65 21.19 -10.53 -2.66
N ASP A 66 21.99 -9.94 -3.56
CA ASP A 66 23.10 -9.05 -3.19
C ASP A 66 22.62 -7.79 -2.44
N TYR A 67 21.48 -7.21 -2.85
CA TYR A 67 20.89 -6.08 -2.12
C TYR A 67 20.55 -6.47 -0.69
N PHE A 68 20.01 -7.67 -0.49
CA PHE A 68 19.66 -8.16 0.84
C PHE A 68 20.89 -8.41 1.71
N LEU A 69 21.94 -9.04 1.18
CA LEU A 69 23.19 -9.27 1.90
C LEU A 69 23.88 -7.96 2.31
N ASN A 70 23.91 -6.98 1.40
CA ASN A 70 24.49 -5.65 1.66
C ASN A 70 23.66 -4.84 2.67
N ALA A 71 22.34 -5.11 2.81
CA ALA A 71 21.52 -4.43 3.81
C ALA A 71 21.93 -4.74 5.26
N PHE A 72 22.63 -5.86 5.50
CA PHE A 72 23.16 -6.25 6.81
C PHE A 72 24.66 -5.93 6.97
N GLU A 73 25.26 -5.20 6.02
CA GLU A 73 26.63 -4.74 6.15
C GLU A 73 26.76 -3.80 7.38
N GLY A 74 27.76 -4.03 8.22
CA GLY A 74 27.97 -3.26 9.45
C GLY A 74 27.15 -3.70 10.67
N PHE A 75 26.25 -4.68 10.56
CA PHE A 75 25.45 -5.22 11.67
C PHE A 75 26.09 -6.42 12.39
N GLY A 76 27.33 -6.77 12.06
CA GLY A 76 28.09 -7.86 12.68
C GLY A 76 27.83 -9.24 12.07
N GLU A 77 28.59 -10.25 12.53
CA GLU A 77 28.60 -11.59 11.94
C GLU A 77 27.25 -12.31 12.05
N HIS A 78 26.55 -12.13 13.17
CA HIS A 78 25.24 -12.78 13.37
C HIS A 78 24.18 -12.29 12.37
N ALA A 79 24.20 -10.99 12.03
CA ALA A 79 23.30 -10.43 11.04
C ALA A 79 23.59 -10.96 9.62
N GLN A 80 24.87 -11.19 9.30
CA GLN A 80 25.30 -11.79 8.04
C GLN A 80 24.87 -13.26 7.92
N GLU A 81 24.94 -14.03 9.01
CA GLU A 81 24.45 -15.41 9.05
C GLU A 81 22.93 -15.47 8.84
N GLN A 82 22.18 -14.59 9.50
CA GLN A 82 20.72 -14.49 9.31
C GLN A 82 20.36 -14.09 7.88
N ALA A 83 21.11 -13.15 7.28
CA ALA A 83 20.91 -12.73 5.90
C ALA A 83 21.09 -13.89 4.90
N LYS A 84 22.11 -14.73 5.12
CA LYS A 84 22.35 -15.94 4.32
C LYS A 84 21.28 -17.01 4.51
N ALA A 85 20.70 -17.14 5.70
CA ALA A 85 19.68 -18.14 5.98
C ALA A 85 18.30 -17.83 5.36
N LEU A 86 18.06 -16.57 4.97
CA LEU A 86 16.81 -16.09 4.37
C LEU A 86 16.82 -16.09 2.82
N LEU A 87 17.96 -16.43 2.21
CA LEU A 87 18.17 -16.55 0.76
C LEU A 87 18.30 -18.01 0.34
#